data_AF-A0A814MZ46-F1
#
_entry.id   AF-A0A814MZ46-F1
#
_cell.length_a   1.000
_cell.length_b   1.000
_cell.length_c   1.000
_cell.angle_alpha   90.00
_cell.angle_beta   90.00
_cell.angle_gamma   90.00
#
_symmetry.space_group_name_H-M   'P 1'
#
loop_
_entity.id
_entity.type
_entity.pdbx_description
1 polymer ?
#
loop_
_entity_poly.entity_id
_entity_poly.type
_entity_poly.pdbx_seq_one_letter_code
_entity_poly.pdbx_strand_id
1 'polypeptide(L)'
;MIFSQQRVKIIEYYDKKEKQIELQRRIQHSNLTDASRLAILKALDDYVQTLKEEGRKQLLILTQDRSKYKTILANLTAQGLFLLMKKDVTIRCRRDDRDLIKELIPDATNKLK
;
A
#
# COMPACT_ATOMS: atom_id res chain seq x y z
N MET A 1 -59.37 34.58 -15.12
CA MET A 1 -58.46 33.72 -15.92
C MET A 1 -56.98 34.07 -15.76
N ILE A 2 -56.58 35.35 -15.78
CA ILE A 2 -55.16 35.75 -15.66
C ILE A 2 -54.58 35.43 -14.26
N PHE A 3 -55.35 35.70 -13.20
CA PHE A 3 -54.93 35.43 -11.82
C PHE A 3 -54.72 33.93 -11.53
N SER A 4 -55.58 33.06 -12.07
CA SER A 4 -55.42 31.60 -11.94
C SER A 4 -54.18 31.09 -12.67
N GLN A 5 -53.85 31.62 -13.86
CA GLN A 5 -52.62 31.30 -14.57
C GLN A 5 -51.35 31.75 -13.83
N GLN A 6 -51.37 32.93 -13.20
CA GLN A 6 -50.25 33.40 -12.38
C GLN A 6 -50.03 32.52 -11.14
N ARG A 7 -51.11 32.07 -10.48
CA ARG A 7 -51.00 31.12 -9.35
C ARG A 7 -50.39 29.78 -9.74
N VAL A 8 -50.78 29.22 -10.88
CA VAL A 8 -50.20 27.95 -11.39
C VAL A 8 -48.70 28.08 -11.63
N LYS A 9 -48.25 29.18 -12.26
CA LYS A 9 -46.81 29.42 -12.48
C LYS A 9 -46.01 29.52 -11.18
N ILE A 10 -46.60 30.11 -10.14
CA ILE A 10 -45.95 30.22 -8.82
C ILE A 10 -45.80 28.82 -8.19
N ILE A 11 -46.85 28.00 -8.23
CA ILE A 11 -46.82 26.64 -7.69
C ILE A 11 -45.77 25.79 -8.44
N GLU A 12 -45.77 25.80 -9.78
CA GLU A 12 -44.78 25.07 -10.57
C GLU A 12 -43.32 25.51 -10.31
N TYR A 13 -43.10 26.80 -10.05
CA TYR A 13 -41.77 27.32 -9.71
C TYR A 13 -41.29 26.79 -8.35
N TYR A 14 -42.16 26.80 -7.34
CA TYR A 14 -41.83 26.27 -6.01
C TYR A 14 -41.64 24.74 -6.05
N ASP A 15 -42.46 24.00 -6.79
CA ASP A 15 -42.30 22.56 -6.97
C ASP A 15 -40.95 22.19 -7.62
N LYS A 16 -40.52 22.96 -8.63
CA LYS A 16 -39.20 22.77 -9.26
C LYS A 16 -38.07 23.07 -8.28
N LYS A 17 -38.19 24.14 -7.50
CA LYS A 17 -37.20 24.54 -6.51
C LYS A 17 -37.09 23.51 -5.38
N GLU A 18 -38.21 22.95 -4.94
CA GLU A 18 -38.26 21.89 -3.93
C GLU A 18 -37.54 20.63 -4.42
N LYS A 19 -37.83 20.16 -5.64
CA LYS A 19 -37.13 19.01 -6.25
C LYS A 19 -35.62 19.25 -6.39
N GLN A 20 -35.22 20.47 -6.73
CA GLN A 20 -33.80 20.82 -6.82
C GLN A 20 -33.10 20.80 -5.46
N ILE A 21 -33.75 21.32 -4.41
CA ILE A 21 -33.23 21.28 -3.04
C ILE A 21 -33.12 19.82 -2.56
N GLU A 22 -34.13 18.99 -2.85
CA GLU A 22 -34.11 17.58 -2.48
C GLU A 22 -32.96 16.83 -3.17
N LEU A 23 -32.76 17.06 -4.47
CA LEU A 23 -31.64 16.49 -5.21
C LEU A 23 -30.30 16.93 -4.64
N GLN A 24 -30.14 18.23 -4.33
CA GLN A 24 -28.92 18.75 -3.70
C GLN A 24 -28.66 18.11 -2.33
N ARG A 25 -29.69 17.91 -1.51
CA ARG A 25 -29.55 17.21 -0.22
C ARG A 25 -29.09 15.76 -0.41
N ARG A 26 -29.64 15.04 -1.39
CA ARG A 26 -29.21 13.66 -1.71
C ARG A 26 -27.75 13.61 -2.14
N ILE A 27 -27.32 14.52 -3.02
CA ILE A 27 -25.93 14.61 -3.47
C ILE A 27 -25.00 14.93 -2.28
N GLN A 28 -25.37 15.90 -1.44
CA GLN A 28 -24.60 16.25 -0.25
C GLN A 28 -24.47 15.07 0.71
N HIS A 29 -25.56 14.35 0.95
CA HIS A 29 -25.54 13.15 1.80
C HIS A 29 -24.63 12.05 1.24
N SER A 30 -24.69 11.80 -0.08
CA SER A 30 -23.80 10.84 -0.75
C SER A 30 -22.34 11.25 -0.60
N ASN A 31 -22.02 12.50 -0.92
CA ASN A 31 -20.65 13.03 -0.83
C ASN A 31 -20.09 12.96 0.60
N LEU A 32 -20.91 13.23 1.62
CA LEU A 32 -20.50 13.11 3.02
C LEU A 32 -20.20 11.65 3.40
N THR A 33 -21.00 10.71 2.91
CA THR A 33 -20.80 9.27 3.13
C THR A 33 -19.51 8.79 2.45
N ASP A 34 -19.30 9.22 1.20
CA ASP A 34 -18.11 8.87 0.42
C ASP A 34 -16.85 9.48 1.05
N ALA A 35 -16.90 10.73 1.52
CA ALA A 35 -15.81 11.38 2.23
C ALA A 35 -15.45 10.64 3.54
N SER A 36 -16.47 10.21 4.29
CA SER A 36 -16.28 9.42 5.52
C SER A 36 -15.61 8.08 5.22
N ARG A 37 -16.06 7.39 4.17
CA ARG A 37 -15.48 6.13 3.72
C ARG A 37 -14.02 6.29 3.28
N LEU A 38 -13.73 7.34 2.51
CA LEU A 38 -12.36 7.64 2.08
C LEU A 38 -11.45 7.96 3.27
N ALA A 39 -11.94 8.67 4.28
CA ALA A 39 -11.17 8.96 5.49
C ALA A 39 -10.78 7.68 6.24
N ILE A 40 -11.70 6.72 6.35
CA ILE A 40 -11.42 5.41 6.97
C ILE A 40 -10.37 4.65 6.15
N LEU A 41 -10.54 4.56 4.84
CA LEU A 41 -9.59 3.85 3.97
C LEU A 41 -8.20 4.48 4.04
N LYS A 42 -8.11 5.80 4.09
CA LYS A 42 -6.85 6.52 4.25
C LYS A 42 -6.19 6.21 5.58
N ALA A 43 -6.94 6.25 6.69
CA ALA A 43 -6.41 5.91 8.01
C ALA A 43 -5.89 4.46 8.07
N LEU A 44 -6.56 3.52 7.39
CA LEU A 44 -6.11 2.14 7.29
C LEU A 44 -4.81 2.01 6.48
N ASP A 45 -4.70 2.69 5.33
CA ASP A 45 -3.48 2.67 4.54
C ASP A 45 -2.30 3.30 5.30
N ASP A 46 -2.52 4.47 5.93
CA ASP A 46 -1.52 5.15 6.76
C ASP A 46 -1.03 4.23 7.91
N TYR A 47 -1.95 3.50 8.55
CA TYR A 47 -1.61 2.53 9.58
C TYR A 47 -0.77 1.35 9.02
N VAL A 48 -1.15 0.81 7.86
CA VAL A 48 -0.41 -0.27 7.19
C VAL A 48 0.99 0.21 6.78
N GLN A 49 1.13 1.43 6.29
CA GLN A 49 2.45 2.01 5.98
C GLN A 49 3.30 2.15 7.24
N THR A 50 2.71 2.65 8.33
CA THR A 50 3.41 2.78 9.62
C THR A 50 3.91 1.42 10.13
N LEU A 51 3.08 0.37 10.05
CA LEU A 51 3.48 -1.00 10.40
C LEU A 51 4.61 -1.53 9.52
N LYS A 52 4.56 -1.26 8.21
CA LYS A 52 5.63 -1.65 7.28
C LYS A 52 6.93 -0.93 7.60
N GLU A 53 6.88 0.35 7.93
CA GLU A 53 8.04 1.13 8.34
C GLU A 53 8.64 0.62 9.64
N GLU A 54 7.81 0.31 10.63
CA GLU A 54 8.29 -0.27 11.88
C GLU A 54 8.93 -1.65 11.65
N GLY A 55 8.31 -2.50 10.83
CA GLY A 55 8.90 -3.78 10.42
C GLY A 55 10.27 -3.60 9.74
N ARG A 56 10.42 -2.58 8.88
CA ARG A 56 11.73 -2.24 8.27
C ARG A 56 12.76 -1.79 9.30
N LYS A 57 12.36 -1.00 10.30
CA LYS A 57 13.26 -0.60 11.40
C LYS A 57 13.74 -1.82 12.20
N GLN A 58 12.85 -2.74 12.52
CA GLN A 58 13.22 -3.99 13.20
C GLN A 58 14.21 -4.83 12.35
N LEU A 59 14.01 -4.91 11.04
CA LEU A 59 14.96 -5.58 10.14
C LEU A 59 16.34 -4.90 10.11
N LEU A 60 16.39 -3.57 10.21
CA LEU A 60 17.65 -2.83 10.31
C LEU A 60 18.40 -3.16 11.60
N ILE A 61 17.69 -3.30 12.73
CA ILE A 61 18.28 -3.71 14.01
C ILE A 61 18.87 -5.12 13.90
N LEU A 62 18.15 -6.06 13.28
CA LEU A 62 18.65 -7.43 13.05
C LEU A 62 19.89 -7.46 12.14
N THR A 63 20.04 -6.47 11.26
CA THR A 63 21.21 -6.34 10.37
C THR A 63 22.46 -5.85 11.12
N GLN A 64 22.31 -5.22 12.29
CA GLN A 64 23.44 -4.82 13.15
C GLN A 64 24.12 -6.03 13.79
N ASP A 65 23.37 -7.10 14.06
CA ASP A 65 23.89 -8.36 14.58
C ASP A 65 24.60 -9.15 13.46
N ARG A 66 25.92 -8.94 13.30
CA ARG A 66 26.73 -9.55 12.23
C ARG A 66 26.62 -11.08 12.14
N SER A 67 26.48 -11.78 13.27
CA SER A 67 26.33 -13.24 13.31
C SER A 67 24.99 -13.71 12.73
N LYS A 68 23.88 -13.11 13.19
CA LYS A 68 22.54 -13.43 12.67
C LYS A 68 22.41 -13.03 11.21
N TYR A 69 22.93 -11.85 10.86
CA TYR A 69 22.92 -11.35 9.48
C TYR A 69 23.69 -12.28 8.52
N LYS A 70 24.86 -12.81 8.92
CA LYS A 70 25.62 -13.78 8.13
C LYS A 70 24.82 -15.05 7.86
N THR A 71 24.15 -15.61 8.86
CA THR A 71 23.29 -16.80 8.71
C THR A 71 22.10 -16.54 7.79
N ILE A 72 21.45 -15.38 7.92
CA ILE A 72 20.32 -14.98 7.08
C ILE A 72 20.76 -14.81 5.63
N LEU A 73 21.87 -14.11 5.39
CA LEU A 73 22.44 -13.95 4.05
C LEU A 73 22.81 -15.28 3.41
N ALA A 74 23.38 -16.21 4.17
CA ALA A 74 23.71 -17.56 3.69
C ALA A 74 22.44 -18.29 3.19
N ASN A 75 21.37 -18.24 3.98
CA ASN A 75 20.11 -18.90 3.66
C ASN A 75 19.40 -18.25 2.48
N LEU A 76 19.36 -16.91 2.40
CA LEU A 76 18.78 -16.19 1.26
C LEU A 76 19.55 -16.47 -0.03
N THR A 77 20.88 -16.54 0.05
CA THR A 77 21.72 -16.87 -1.11
C THR A 77 21.47 -18.30 -1.57
N ALA A 78 21.44 -19.27 -0.65
CA ALA A 78 21.10 -20.65 -0.98
C ALA A 78 19.70 -20.77 -1.62
N GLN A 79 18.69 -20.12 -1.03
CA GLN A 79 17.33 -20.11 -1.57
C GLN A 79 17.28 -19.54 -3.00
N GLY A 80 17.98 -18.44 -3.26
CA GLY A 80 18.08 -17.85 -4.60
C GLY A 80 18.74 -18.78 -5.61
N LEU A 81 19.80 -19.49 -5.20
CA LEU A 81 20.47 -20.48 -6.05
C LEU A 81 19.56 -21.69 -6.34
N PHE A 82 18.83 -22.19 -5.32
CA PHE A 82 17.84 -23.26 -5.49
C PHE A 82 16.71 -22.89 -6.45
N LEU A 83 16.23 -21.65 -6.42
CA LEU A 83 15.19 -21.19 -7.35
C LEU A 83 15.69 -21.08 -8.80
N LEU A 84 16.94 -20.68 -8.99
CA LEU A 84 17.48 -20.46 -10.33
C LEU A 84 17.92 -21.75 -11.02
N MET A 85 18.48 -22.72 -10.28
CA MET A 85 18.99 -24.02 -10.81
C MET A 85 19.84 -23.89 -12.09
N LYS A 86 20.61 -22.80 -12.22
CA LYS A 86 21.48 -22.53 -13.37
C LYS A 86 22.94 -22.75 -13.01
N LYS A 87 23.75 -23.07 -14.03
CA LYS A 87 25.20 -23.23 -13.91
C LYS A 87 25.91 -21.90 -13.61
N ASP A 88 25.43 -20.81 -14.20
CA ASP A 88 25.97 -19.47 -13.99
C ASP A 88 24.93 -18.55 -13.33
N VAL A 89 25.32 -17.93 -12.21
CA VAL A 89 24.47 -17.00 -11.44
C VAL A 89 25.27 -15.75 -11.07
N THR A 90 24.71 -14.57 -11.34
CA THR A 90 25.30 -13.28 -10.96
C THR A 90 24.56 -12.69 -9.76
N ILE A 91 25.25 -12.53 -8.63
CA ILE A 91 24.68 -11.97 -7.40
C ILE A 91 24.99 -10.46 -7.33
N ARG A 92 23.96 -9.64 -7.18
CA ARG A 92 24.12 -8.19 -6.92
C ARG A 92 23.91 -7.91 -5.43
N CYS A 93 24.89 -7.27 -4.82
CA CYS A 93 24.88 -6.94 -3.39
C CYS A 93 25.37 -5.51 -3.13
N ARG A 94 25.09 -5.03 -1.91
CA ARG A 94 25.61 -3.75 -1.41
C ARG A 94 27.13 -3.82 -1.28
N ARG A 95 27.81 -2.68 -1.47
CA ARG A 95 29.29 -2.60 -1.42
C ARG A 95 29.86 -3.15 -0.10
N ASP A 96 29.21 -2.81 1.01
CA ASP A 96 29.63 -3.18 2.36
C ASP A 96 29.47 -4.70 2.63
N ASP A 97 28.57 -5.37 1.90
CA ASP A 97 28.28 -6.80 2.07
C ASP A 97 29.09 -7.70 1.12
N ARG A 98 29.93 -7.11 0.25
CA ARG A 98 30.67 -7.87 -0.77
C ARG A 98 31.60 -8.92 -0.18
N ASP A 99 32.30 -8.58 0.90
CA ASP A 99 33.27 -9.48 1.52
C ASP A 99 32.56 -10.62 2.26
N LEU A 100 31.47 -10.30 2.97
CA LEU A 100 30.59 -11.29 3.62
C LEU A 100 30.00 -12.28 2.61
N ILE A 101 29.54 -11.80 1.46
CA ILE A 101 28.95 -12.68 0.44
C ILE A 101 30.02 -13.55 -0.22
N LYS A 102 31.22 -13.01 -0.50
CA LYS A 102 32.34 -13.82 -1.02
C LYS A 102 32.69 -14.99 -0.12
N GLU A 103 32.69 -14.78 1.20
CA GLU A 103 32.90 -15.86 2.19
C GLU A 103 31.76 -16.90 2.18
N LEU A 104 30.53 -16.48 1.89
CA LEU A 104 29.33 -17.32 1.96
C LEU A 104 29.06 -18.12 0.67
N ILE A 105 29.57 -17.68 -0.48
CA ILE A 105 29.45 -18.39 -1.76
C ILE A 105 29.86 -19.88 -1.68
N PRO A 106 31.04 -20.26 -1.15
CA PRO A 106 31.44 -21.66 -1.07
C PRO A 106 30.47 -22.50 -0.21
N ASP A 107 29.98 -21.93 0.89
CA ASP A 107 29.06 -22.59 1.80
C ASP A 107 27.67 -22.77 1.16
N ALA A 108 27.20 -21.79 0.39
CA ALA A 108 25.96 -21.87 -0.36
C ALA A 108 26.04 -22.87 -1.54
N THR A 109 27.19 -22.98 -2.21
CA THR A 109 27.40 -24.00 -3.26
C THR A 109 27.49 -25.41 -2.70
N ASN A 110 28.02 -25.59 -1.49
CA ASN A 110 28.04 -26.90 -0.83
C ASN A 110 26.64 -27.37 -0.44
N LYS A 111 25.73 -26.45 -0.08
CA LYS A 111 24.31 -26.77 0.16
C LYS A 111 23.54 -27.17 -1.10
N LEU A 112 24.07 -26.85 -2.28
CA LEU A 112 23.47 -27.16 -3.58
C LEU A 112 23.98 -28.48 -4.19
N LYS A 113 25.03 -29.08 -3.61
CA LYS A 113 25.45 -30.45 -3.90
C LYS A 113 24.53 -31.45 -3.22
#